data_AF-A0A6I1NG36-F1
#
_entry.id   AF-A0A6I1NG36-F1
#
_cell.length_a   1.000
_cell.length_b   1.000
_cell.length_c   1.000
_cell.angle_alpha   90.00
_cell.angle_beta   90.00
_cell.angle_gamma   90.00
#
_symmetry.space_group_name_H-M   'P 1'
#
loop_
_entity.id
_entity.type
_entity.pdbx_description
1 polymer ?
#
loop_
_entity_poly.entity_id
_entity_poly.type
_entity_poly.pdbx_seq_one_letter_code
_entity_poly.pdbx_strand_id
1 'polypeptide(L)'
;MSISMAVFDALSAISVPPEKAKAVVKAWEAEVRNVATKSDLEQTEKLLTEKTVDLGRELRGSIKELGDTVKTHGEQINALSQAIVTQGIELRAEMKEQSSELRAEIKDQGNELRASIEKQGNDFRLAMEKQSSELRAEIKEQGSEFRLAIEKQGHEFRMSMEKQGQQLRTEFKNQVSELSTLITKQGTEMKDQGVELQAAIKGQETALLLQGVKLEASITEVGSRIKYVRWQFGIIVTAVVGFWAKMAYDFFIEK
;
A
#
# COMPACT_ATOMS: atom_id res chain seq x y z
N MET A 1 -130.20 78.72 2.16
CA MET A 1 -129.55 79.71 3.06
C MET A 1 -128.06 79.46 3.00
N SER A 2 -127.24 80.46 2.66
CA SER A 2 -125.79 80.28 2.67
C SER A 2 -125.32 80.08 4.12
N ILE A 3 -124.35 79.20 4.34
CA ILE A 3 -123.81 78.93 5.69
C ILE A 3 -123.25 80.23 6.32
N SER A 4 -122.79 81.17 5.50
CA SER A 4 -122.40 82.53 5.90
C SER A 4 -123.52 83.30 6.63
N MET A 5 -124.78 83.15 6.20
CA MET A 5 -125.94 83.77 6.86
C MET A 5 -126.19 83.14 8.22
N ALA A 6 -126.12 81.82 8.32
CA ALA A 6 -126.30 81.10 9.59
C ALA A 6 -125.21 81.44 10.62
N VAL A 7 -123.95 81.61 10.19
CA VAL A 7 -122.85 82.03 11.07
C VAL A 7 -123.00 83.50 11.49
N PHE A 8 -123.45 84.38 10.58
CA PHE A 8 -123.73 85.78 10.91
C PHE A 8 -124.85 85.94 11.94
N ASP A 9 -125.95 85.19 11.76
CA ASP A 9 -127.10 85.21 12.66
C ASP A 9 -126.74 84.62 14.04
N ALA A 10 -125.94 83.55 14.08
CA ALA A 10 -125.44 82.97 15.34
C ALA A 10 -124.52 83.93 16.11
N LEU A 11 -123.62 84.65 15.43
CA LEU A 11 -122.75 85.66 16.05
C LEU A 11 -123.54 86.87 16.54
N SER A 12 -124.57 87.27 15.80
CA SER A 12 -125.48 88.37 16.18
C SER A 12 -126.35 88.00 17.39
N ALA A 13 -126.79 86.75 17.50
CA ALA A 13 -127.57 86.24 18.62
C ALA A 13 -126.78 86.23 19.95
N ILE A 14 -125.44 86.16 19.90
CA ILE A 14 -124.56 86.20 21.08
C ILE A 14 -124.02 87.64 21.31
N SER A 15 -124.70 88.65 20.75
CA SER A 15 -124.37 90.08 20.92
C SER A 15 -122.98 90.52 20.44
N VAL A 16 -122.38 89.82 19.47
CA VAL A 16 -121.14 90.29 18.83
C VAL A 16 -121.45 91.54 18.00
N PRO A 17 -120.71 92.67 18.15
CA PRO A 17 -120.96 93.88 17.38
C PRO A 17 -120.97 93.61 15.86
N PRO A 18 -121.88 94.21 15.09
CA PRO A 18 -122.10 93.87 13.67
C PRO A 18 -120.83 93.93 12.82
N GLU A 19 -119.94 94.88 13.12
CA GLU A 19 -118.66 95.04 12.43
C GLU A 19 -117.68 93.87 12.69
N LYS A 20 -117.63 93.36 13.93
CA LYS A 20 -116.82 92.18 14.28
C LYS A 20 -117.45 90.89 13.75
N ALA A 21 -118.77 90.76 13.81
CA ALA A 21 -119.48 89.63 13.22
C ALA A 21 -119.22 89.54 11.70
N LYS A 22 -119.29 90.68 10.98
CA LYS A 22 -118.91 90.75 9.56
C LYS A 22 -117.44 90.40 9.33
N ALA A 23 -116.52 90.83 10.19
CA ALA A 23 -115.10 90.50 10.06
C ALA A 23 -114.84 89.00 10.25
N VAL A 24 -115.49 88.36 11.23
CA VAL A 24 -115.40 86.91 11.46
C VAL A 24 -116.02 86.14 10.30
N VAL A 25 -117.19 86.56 9.79
CA VAL A 25 -117.79 85.91 8.61
C VAL A 25 -116.91 86.10 7.38
N LYS A 26 -116.32 87.27 7.14
CA LYS A 26 -115.36 87.48 6.05
C LYS A 26 -114.09 86.64 6.20
N ALA A 27 -113.57 86.50 7.43
CA ALA A 27 -112.39 85.68 7.70
C ALA A 27 -112.70 84.18 7.51
N TRP A 28 -113.85 83.72 8.00
CA TRP A 28 -114.33 82.35 7.79
C TRP A 28 -114.63 82.07 6.32
N GLU A 29 -115.25 83.00 5.59
CA GLU A 29 -115.43 82.88 4.14
C GLU A 29 -114.11 82.86 3.38
N ALA A 30 -113.11 83.64 3.82
CA ALA A 30 -111.77 83.60 3.24
C ALA A 30 -111.07 82.26 3.54
N GLU A 31 -111.20 81.72 4.75
CA GLU A 31 -110.65 80.41 5.13
C GLU A 31 -111.36 79.26 4.40
N VAL A 32 -112.69 79.24 4.35
CA VAL A 32 -113.48 78.22 3.65
C VAL A 32 -113.25 78.25 2.15
N ARG A 33 -112.99 79.43 1.56
CA ARG A 33 -112.52 79.53 0.16
C ARG A 33 -111.12 78.94 -0.05
N ASN A 34 -110.30 78.87 1.00
CA ASN A 34 -108.96 78.28 0.97
C ASN A 34 -108.93 76.79 1.38
N VAL A 35 -110.05 76.24 1.87
CA VAL A 35 -110.17 74.80 2.17
C VAL A 35 -110.27 74.03 0.86
N ALA A 36 -109.53 72.91 0.77
CA ALA A 36 -109.58 71.99 -0.36
C ALA A 36 -111.03 71.63 -0.72
N THR A 37 -111.37 71.84 -1.98
CA THR A 37 -112.69 71.47 -2.50
C THR A 37 -112.82 69.95 -2.57
N LYS A 38 -114.06 69.46 -2.69
CA LYS A 38 -114.30 68.02 -2.91
C LYS A 38 -113.54 67.48 -4.13
N SER A 39 -113.40 68.28 -5.18
CA SER A 39 -112.62 67.93 -6.37
C SER A 39 -111.12 67.78 -6.06
N ASP A 40 -110.57 68.62 -5.18
CA ASP A 40 -109.15 68.53 -4.77
C ASP A 40 -108.90 67.25 -3.96
N LEU A 41 -109.86 66.86 -3.11
CA LEU A 41 -109.83 65.60 -2.37
C LEU A 41 -109.96 64.38 -3.31
N GLU A 42 -110.88 64.41 -4.27
CA GLU A 42 -111.05 63.34 -5.27
C GLU A 42 -109.79 63.18 -6.16
N GLN A 43 -109.13 64.29 -6.53
CA GLN A 43 -107.85 64.25 -7.26
C GLN A 43 -106.72 63.66 -6.42
N THR A 44 -106.61 64.04 -5.14
CA THR A 44 -105.59 63.49 -4.24
C THR A 44 -105.83 62.02 -3.94
N GLU A 45 -107.07 61.59 -3.74
CA GLU A 45 -107.42 60.16 -3.58
C GLU A 45 -107.04 59.34 -4.84
N LYS A 46 -107.37 59.85 -6.03
CA LYS A 46 -107.00 59.20 -7.29
C LYS A 46 -105.48 59.09 -7.43
N LEU A 47 -104.75 60.17 -7.16
CA LEU A 47 -103.29 60.20 -7.21
C LEU A 47 -102.66 59.23 -6.21
N LEU A 48 -103.17 59.18 -4.97
CA LEU A 48 -102.70 58.24 -3.95
C LEU A 48 -102.97 56.79 -4.34
N THR A 49 -104.13 56.52 -4.93
CA THR A 49 -104.49 55.19 -5.43
C THR A 49 -103.54 54.78 -6.55
N GLU A 50 -103.30 55.67 -7.51
CA GLU A 50 -102.39 55.43 -8.64
C GLU A 50 -100.97 55.16 -8.14
N LYS A 51 -100.42 56.02 -7.27
CA LYS A 51 -99.09 55.80 -6.66
C LYS A 51 -99.01 54.50 -5.88
N THR A 52 -100.05 54.12 -5.14
CA THR A 52 -100.08 52.87 -4.38
C THR A 52 -100.05 51.66 -5.31
N VAL A 53 -100.80 51.71 -6.41
CA VAL A 53 -100.81 50.65 -7.43
C VAL A 53 -99.47 50.57 -8.14
N ASP A 54 -98.88 51.70 -8.51
CA ASP A 54 -97.57 51.77 -9.18
C ASP A 54 -96.46 51.20 -8.29
N LEU A 55 -96.38 51.65 -7.03
CA LEU A 55 -95.47 51.07 -6.03
C LEU A 55 -95.70 49.56 -5.84
N GLY A 56 -96.96 49.11 -5.85
CA GLY A 56 -97.30 47.70 -5.77
C GLY A 56 -96.82 46.90 -6.99
N ARG A 57 -96.86 47.48 -8.20
CA ARG A 57 -96.31 46.85 -9.42
C ARG A 57 -94.79 46.81 -9.37
N GLU A 58 -94.14 47.91 -8.99
CA GLU A 58 -92.68 47.98 -8.85
C GLU A 58 -92.18 46.97 -7.83
N LEU A 59 -92.76 46.94 -6.63
CA LEU A 59 -92.38 45.99 -5.58
C LEU A 59 -92.54 44.54 -6.05
N ARG A 60 -93.63 44.22 -6.75
CA ARG A 60 -93.85 42.88 -7.31
C ARG A 60 -92.83 42.53 -8.39
N GLY A 61 -92.43 43.50 -9.22
CA GLY A 61 -91.36 43.37 -10.19
C GLY A 61 -90.03 43.04 -9.52
N SER A 62 -89.63 43.87 -8.54
CA SER A 62 -88.39 43.68 -7.79
C SER A 62 -88.36 42.35 -7.03
N ILE A 63 -89.47 41.93 -6.41
CA ILE A 63 -89.55 40.62 -5.74
C ILE A 63 -89.35 39.47 -6.74
N LYS A 64 -89.92 39.59 -7.94
CA LYS A 64 -89.77 38.57 -8.98
C LYS A 64 -88.31 38.49 -9.46
N GLU A 65 -87.69 39.64 -9.77
CA GLU A 65 -86.28 39.69 -10.18
C GLU A 65 -85.34 39.15 -9.11
N LEU A 66 -85.60 39.48 -7.84
CA LEU A 66 -84.83 38.95 -6.72
C LEU A 66 -84.99 37.43 -6.61
N GLY A 67 -86.21 36.92 -6.79
CA GLY A 67 -86.50 35.48 -6.80
C GLY A 67 -85.77 34.73 -7.92
N ASP A 68 -85.80 35.27 -9.14
CA ASP A 68 -85.09 34.71 -10.29
C ASP A 68 -83.56 34.72 -10.07
N THR A 69 -83.04 35.79 -9.46
CA THR A 69 -81.63 35.93 -9.09
C THR A 69 -81.21 34.91 -8.02
N VAL A 70 -82.00 34.75 -6.96
CA VAL A 70 -81.74 33.77 -5.89
C VAL A 70 -81.77 32.35 -6.45
N LYS A 71 -82.71 32.03 -7.33
CA LYS A 71 -82.77 30.73 -8.00
C LYS A 71 -81.51 30.46 -8.81
N THR A 72 -81.08 31.43 -9.62
CA THR A 72 -79.87 31.33 -10.45
C THR A 72 -78.61 31.14 -9.60
N HIS A 73 -78.45 31.90 -8.52
CA HIS A 73 -77.34 31.71 -7.59
C HIS A 73 -77.37 30.34 -6.91
N GLY A 74 -78.55 29.83 -6.55
CA GLY A 74 -78.70 28.49 -5.99
C GLY A 74 -78.22 27.39 -6.94
N GLU A 75 -78.56 27.50 -8.23
CA GLU A 75 -78.09 26.58 -9.28
C GLU A 75 -76.55 26.65 -9.45
N GLN A 76 -75.98 27.87 -9.46
CA GLN A 76 -74.53 28.07 -9.55
C GLN A 76 -73.78 27.51 -8.34
N ILE A 77 -74.29 27.72 -7.12
CA ILE A 77 -73.70 27.19 -5.88
C ILE A 77 -73.71 25.66 -5.90
N ASN A 78 -74.79 25.04 -6.37
CA ASN A 78 -74.88 23.60 -6.46
C ASN A 78 -73.89 23.03 -7.50
N ALA A 79 -73.79 23.66 -8.68
CA ALA A 79 -72.82 23.28 -9.70
C ALA A 79 -71.37 23.41 -9.20
N LEU A 80 -71.05 24.51 -8.52
CA LEU A 80 -69.74 24.72 -7.91
C LEU A 80 -69.45 23.67 -6.82
N SER A 81 -70.43 23.36 -5.99
CA SER A 81 -70.28 22.33 -4.95
C SER A 81 -69.97 20.96 -5.55
N GLN A 82 -70.65 20.58 -6.63
CA GLN A 82 -70.38 19.33 -7.34
C GLN A 82 -68.98 19.32 -7.98
N ALA A 83 -68.56 20.42 -8.58
CA ALA A 83 -67.23 20.55 -9.17
C ALA A 83 -66.13 20.41 -8.12
N ILE A 84 -66.27 21.07 -6.96
CA ILE A 84 -65.31 20.98 -5.85
C ILE A 84 -65.20 19.54 -5.34
N VAL A 85 -66.33 18.83 -5.15
CA VAL A 85 -66.31 17.43 -4.71
C VAL A 85 -65.62 16.54 -5.73
N THR A 86 -65.92 16.72 -7.02
CA THR A 86 -65.32 15.92 -8.11
C THR A 86 -63.81 16.13 -8.17
N GLN A 87 -63.35 17.38 -8.19
CA GLN A 87 -61.93 17.72 -8.18
C GLN A 87 -61.23 17.19 -6.92
N GLY A 88 -61.88 17.22 -5.76
CA GLY A 88 -61.34 16.67 -4.52
C GLY A 88 -61.14 15.15 -4.57
N ILE A 89 -62.01 14.42 -5.26
CA ILE A 89 -61.89 12.97 -5.47
C ILE A 89 -60.75 12.68 -6.45
N GLU A 90 -60.71 13.40 -7.58
CA GLU A 90 -59.67 13.24 -8.60
C GLU A 90 -58.28 13.52 -8.03
N LEU A 91 -58.10 14.64 -7.34
CA LEU A 91 -56.83 15.00 -6.71
C LEU A 91 -56.37 13.94 -5.68
N ARG A 92 -57.31 13.38 -4.92
CA ARG A 92 -57.00 12.31 -3.96
C ARG A 92 -56.58 11.02 -4.66
N ALA A 93 -57.19 10.70 -5.80
CA ALA A 93 -56.82 9.54 -6.60
C ALA A 93 -55.42 9.71 -7.20
N GLU A 94 -55.15 10.85 -7.84
CA GLU A 94 -53.84 11.19 -8.41
C GLU A 94 -52.72 11.15 -7.36
N MET A 95 -52.94 11.77 -6.19
CA MET A 95 -51.96 11.71 -5.11
C MET A 95 -51.66 10.27 -4.65
N LYS A 96 -52.68 9.40 -4.63
CA LYS A 96 -52.50 8.01 -4.22
C LYS A 96 -51.72 7.22 -5.26
N GLU A 97 -52.02 7.44 -6.53
CA GLU A 97 -51.32 6.84 -7.66
C GLU A 97 -49.85 7.24 -7.67
N GLN A 98 -49.56 8.55 -7.67
CA GLN A 98 -48.19 9.08 -7.61
C GLN A 98 -47.41 8.57 -6.39
N SER A 99 -48.05 8.50 -5.22
CA SER A 99 -47.41 7.94 -4.02
C SER A 99 -47.06 6.46 -4.16
N SER A 100 -47.92 5.69 -4.86
CA SER A 100 -47.68 4.27 -5.11
C SER A 100 -46.56 4.04 -6.14
N GLU A 101 -46.53 4.84 -7.20
CA GLU A 101 -45.48 4.83 -8.23
C GLU A 101 -44.12 5.18 -7.61
N LEU A 102 -44.05 6.27 -6.86
CA LEU A 102 -42.82 6.66 -6.16
C LEU A 102 -42.31 5.56 -5.22
N ARG A 103 -43.22 4.88 -4.52
CA ARG A 103 -42.85 3.75 -3.63
C ARG A 103 -42.31 2.57 -4.43
N ALA A 104 -42.89 2.27 -5.59
CA ALA A 104 -42.40 1.21 -6.47
C ALA A 104 -41.01 1.55 -7.02
N GLU A 105 -40.82 2.77 -7.51
CA GLU A 105 -39.54 3.24 -8.05
C GLU A 105 -38.42 3.19 -7.00
N ILE A 106 -38.68 3.68 -5.78
CA ILE A 106 -37.71 3.59 -4.67
C ILE A 106 -37.35 2.14 -4.37
N LYS A 107 -38.32 1.22 -4.40
CA LYS A 107 -38.08 -0.20 -4.14
C LYS A 107 -37.21 -0.83 -5.24
N ASP A 108 -37.50 -0.51 -6.50
CA ASP A 108 -36.76 -1.05 -7.64
C ASP A 108 -35.33 -0.54 -7.67
N GLN A 109 -35.13 0.78 -7.49
CA GLN A 109 -33.80 1.37 -7.33
C GLN A 109 -33.03 0.76 -6.14
N GLY A 110 -33.71 0.50 -5.02
CA GLY A 110 -33.11 -0.16 -3.87
C GLY A 110 -32.65 -1.60 -4.16
N ASN A 111 -33.42 -2.35 -4.96
CA ASN A 111 -33.05 -3.69 -5.39
C ASN A 111 -31.87 -3.67 -6.37
N GLU A 112 -31.88 -2.75 -7.33
CA GLU A 112 -30.77 -2.58 -8.29
C GLU A 112 -29.47 -2.20 -7.58
N LEU A 113 -29.54 -1.27 -6.61
CA LEU A 113 -28.38 -0.89 -5.80
C LEU A 113 -27.84 -2.08 -5.02
N ARG A 114 -28.71 -2.88 -4.39
CA ARG A 114 -28.30 -4.10 -3.66
C ARG A 114 -27.62 -5.10 -4.60
N ALA A 115 -28.21 -5.37 -5.77
CA ALA A 115 -27.64 -6.29 -6.75
C ALA A 115 -26.26 -5.80 -7.27
N SER A 116 -26.11 -4.49 -7.49
CA SER A 116 -24.84 -3.88 -7.89
C SER A 116 -23.75 -4.06 -6.82
N ILE A 117 -24.08 -3.80 -5.55
CA ILE A 117 -23.15 -4.00 -4.42
C ILE A 117 -22.75 -5.48 -4.29
N GLU A 118 -23.71 -6.40 -4.40
CA GLU A 118 -23.43 -7.85 -4.34
C GLU A 118 -22.49 -8.29 -5.48
N LYS A 119 -22.74 -7.80 -6.70
CA LYS A 119 -21.88 -8.08 -7.85
C LYS A 119 -20.46 -7.54 -7.63
N GLN A 120 -20.32 -6.27 -7.23
CA GLN A 120 -19.01 -5.67 -6.96
C GLN A 120 -18.26 -6.41 -5.84
N GLY A 121 -18.96 -6.83 -4.78
CA GLY A 121 -18.36 -7.62 -3.71
C GLY A 121 -17.83 -8.98 -4.19
N ASN A 122 -18.58 -9.65 -5.07
CA ASN A 122 -18.13 -10.91 -5.69
C ASN A 122 -16.94 -10.71 -6.63
N ASP A 123 -16.97 -9.69 -7.47
CA ASP A 123 -15.87 -9.36 -8.39
C ASP A 123 -14.58 -9.04 -7.61
N PHE A 124 -14.69 -8.26 -6.53
CA PHE A 124 -13.57 -7.97 -5.64
C PHE A 124 -12.99 -9.22 -4.99
N ARG A 125 -13.86 -10.12 -4.48
CA ARG A 125 -13.42 -11.39 -3.89
C ARG A 125 -12.66 -12.25 -4.89
N LEU A 126 -13.18 -12.40 -6.11
CA LEU A 126 -12.51 -13.17 -7.17
C LEU A 126 -11.16 -12.56 -7.56
N ALA A 127 -11.05 -11.23 -7.62
CA ALA A 127 -9.79 -10.55 -7.88
C ALA A 127 -8.75 -10.85 -6.79
N MET A 128 -9.15 -10.81 -5.52
CA MET A 128 -8.27 -11.13 -4.38
C MET A 128 -7.84 -12.60 -4.38
N GLU A 129 -8.76 -13.54 -4.67
CA GLU A 129 -8.44 -14.96 -4.80
C GLU A 129 -7.41 -15.21 -5.91
N LYS A 130 -7.59 -14.57 -7.08
CA LYS A 130 -6.65 -14.65 -8.19
C LYS A 130 -5.27 -14.13 -7.79
N GLN A 131 -5.18 -12.92 -7.24
CA GLN A 131 -3.91 -12.34 -6.80
C GLN A 131 -3.20 -13.20 -5.76
N SER A 132 -3.95 -13.78 -4.81
CA SER A 132 -3.38 -14.68 -3.80
C SER A 132 -2.81 -15.96 -4.44
N SER A 133 -3.50 -16.51 -5.44
CA SER A 133 -3.03 -17.70 -6.16
C SER A 133 -1.77 -17.41 -6.99
N GLU A 134 -1.71 -16.26 -7.66
CA GLU A 134 -0.55 -15.81 -8.44
C GLU A 134 0.67 -15.59 -7.54
N LEU A 135 0.50 -14.88 -6.42
CA LEU A 135 1.56 -14.67 -5.43
C LEU A 135 2.09 -16.01 -4.87
N ARG A 136 1.19 -16.96 -4.58
CA ARG A 136 1.59 -18.30 -4.11
C ARG A 136 2.38 -19.07 -5.17
N ALA A 137 2.02 -18.94 -6.44
CA ALA A 137 2.74 -19.56 -7.54
C ALA A 137 4.14 -18.95 -7.69
N GLU A 138 4.25 -17.63 -7.67
CA GLU A 138 5.52 -16.90 -7.77
C GLU A 138 6.48 -17.26 -6.62
N ILE A 139 5.99 -17.32 -5.37
CA ILE A 139 6.79 -17.76 -4.22
C ILE A 139 7.32 -19.18 -4.41
N LYS A 140 6.51 -20.10 -4.96
CA LYS A 140 6.93 -21.47 -5.24
C LYS A 140 8.01 -21.52 -6.32
N GLU A 141 7.83 -20.75 -7.38
CA GLU A 141 8.78 -20.66 -8.50
C GLU A 141 10.12 -20.12 -8.01
N GLN A 142 10.13 -18.96 -7.36
CA GLN A 142 11.34 -18.36 -6.78
C GLN A 142 12.01 -19.30 -5.77
N GLY A 143 11.23 -20.01 -4.94
CA GLY A 143 11.78 -21.00 -4.02
C GLY A 143 12.45 -22.18 -4.71
N SER A 144 11.94 -22.60 -5.87
CA SER A 144 12.55 -23.64 -6.70
C SER A 144 13.83 -23.15 -7.37
N GLU A 145 13.81 -21.95 -7.95
CA GLU A 145 15.00 -21.34 -8.56
C GLU A 145 16.13 -21.15 -7.55
N PHE A 146 15.80 -20.66 -6.36
CA PHE A 146 16.77 -20.50 -5.28
C PHE A 146 17.39 -21.84 -4.86
N ARG A 147 16.59 -22.91 -4.76
CA ARG A 147 17.10 -24.25 -4.46
C ARG A 147 18.07 -24.75 -5.53
N LEU A 148 17.71 -24.60 -6.80
CA LEU A 148 18.57 -24.99 -7.93
C LEU A 148 19.88 -24.20 -7.93
N ALA A 149 19.84 -22.90 -7.61
CA ALA A 149 21.03 -22.06 -7.50
C ALA A 149 21.98 -22.56 -6.39
N ILE A 150 21.44 -22.89 -5.21
CA ILE A 150 22.22 -23.48 -4.10
C ILE A 150 22.82 -24.84 -4.51
N GLU A 151 22.03 -25.72 -5.14
CA GLU A 151 22.49 -27.04 -5.57
C GLU A 151 23.65 -26.92 -6.57
N LYS A 152 23.53 -26.01 -7.55
CA LYS A 152 24.57 -25.74 -8.54
C LYS A 152 25.84 -25.22 -7.87
N GLN A 153 25.75 -24.21 -7.01
CA GLN A 153 26.92 -23.67 -6.29
C GLN A 153 27.57 -24.73 -5.40
N GLY A 154 26.77 -25.55 -4.71
CA GLY A 154 27.28 -26.65 -3.89
C GLY A 154 28.01 -27.70 -4.72
N HIS A 155 27.53 -28.01 -5.93
CA HIS A 155 28.21 -28.92 -6.85
C HIS A 155 29.53 -28.35 -7.36
N GLU A 156 29.54 -27.09 -7.81
CA GLU A 156 30.75 -26.39 -8.26
C GLU A 156 31.82 -26.32 -7.17
N PHE A 157 31.42 -25.99 -5.93
CA PHE A 157 32.31 -25.97 -4.78
C PHE A 157 32.92 -27.35 -4.51
N ARG A 158 32.11 -28.42 -4.56
CA ARG A 158 32.59 -29.80 -4.36
C ARG A 158 33.62 -30.19 -5.42
N MET A 159 33.34 -29.89 -6.69
CA MET A 159 34.26 -30.16 -7.80
C MET A 159 35.59 -29.39 -7.64
N SER A 160 35.53 -28.13 -7.20
CA SER A 160 36.72 -27.33 -6.92
C SER A 160 37.57 -27.95 -5.80
N MET A 161 36.94 -28.34 -4.69
CA MET A 161 37.63 -28.99 -3.57
C MET A 161 38.26 -30.33 -3.97
N GLU A 162 37.57 -31.13 -4.77
CA GLU A 162 38.11 -32.40 -5.28
C GLU A 162 39.34 -32.15 -6.16
N LYS A 163 39.28 -31.18 -7.07
CA LYS A 163 40.42 -30.79 -7.92
C LYS A 163 41.61 -30.32 -7.09
N GLN A 164 41.39 -29.44 -6.11
CA GLN A 164 42.45 -28.98 -5.20
C GLN A 164 43.06 -30.13 -4.41
N GLY A 165 42.24 -31.07 -3.92
CA GLY A 165 42.72 -32.27 -3.22
C GLY A 165 43.60 -33.16 -4.10
N GLN A 166 43.24 -33.36 -5.36
CA GLN A 166 44.05 -34.13 -6.32
C GLN A 166 45.37 -33.42 -6.66
N GLN A 167 45.34 -32.09 -6.81
CA GLN A 167 46.55 -31.29 -7.03
C GLN A 167 47.52 -31.41 -5.85
N LEU A 168 47.02 -31.20 -4.63
CA LEU A 168 47.83 -31.32 -3.41
C LEU A 168 48.44 -32.72 -3.26
N ARG A 169 47.66 -33.78 -3.54
CA ARG A 169 48.14 -35.16 -3.51
C ARG A 169 49.26 -35.40 -4.53
N THR A 170 49.13 -34.83 -5.73
CA THR A 170 50.12 -34.95 -6.80
C THR A 170 51.40 -34.21 -6.43
N GLU A 171 51.30 -32.98 -5.94
CA GLU A 171 52.45 -32.19 -5.46
C GLU A 171 53.19 -32.92 -4.34
N PHE A 172 52.48 -33.44 -3.35
CA PHE A 172 53.08 -34.20 -2.27
C PHE A 172 53.82 -35.46 -2.77
N LYS A 173 53.22 -36.20 -3.71
CA LYS A 173 53.87 -37.36 -4.34
C LYS A 173 55.14 -36.98 -5.07
N ASN A 174 55.14 -35.87 -5.79
CA ASN A 174 56.32 -35.37 -6.50
C ASN A 174 57.42 -34.98 -5.51
N GLN A 175 57.09 -34.23 -4.45
CA GLN A 175 58.05 -33.86 -3.40
C GLN A 175 58.67 -35.09 -2.72
N VAL A 176 57.88 -36.12 -2.40
CA VAL A 176 58.38 -37.37 -1.83
C VAL A 176 59.31 -38.09 -2.81
N SER A 177 58.97 -38.11 -4.11
CA SER A 177 59.82 -38.70 -5.14
C SER A 177 61.15 -37.95 -5.24
N GLU A 178 61.14 -36.62 -5.29
CA GLU A 178 62.34 -35.77 -5.32
C GLU A 178 63.22 -36.03 -4.10
N LEU A 179 62.63 -36.05 -2.90
CA LEU A 179 63.35 -36.36 -1.66
C LEU A 179 63.96 -37.77 -1.69
N SER A 180 63.23 -38.77 -2.18
CA SER A 180 63.75 -40.14 -2.36
C SER A 180 64.94 -40.19 -3.31
N THR A 181 64.89 -39.44 -4.42
CA THR A 181 66.02 -39.36 -5.36
C THR A 181 67.24 -38.70 -4.74
N LEU A 182 67.05 -37.62 -3.96
CA LEU A 182 68.13 -36.93 -3.25
C LEU A 182 68.78 -37.85 -2.21
N ILE A 183 67.98 -38.56 -1.40
CA ILE A 183 68.50 -39.53 -0.42
C ILE A 183 69.29 -40.63 -1.12
N THR A 184 68.78 -41.16 -2.23
CA THR A 184 69.47 -42.23 -2.98
C THR A 184 70.80 -41.72 -3.51
N LYS A 185 70.84 -40.52 -4.09
CA LYS A 185 72.05 -39.89 -4.60
C LYS A 185 73.08 -39.65 -3.49
N GLN A 186 72.66 -39.09 -2.36
CA GLN A 186 73.54 -38.91 -1.21
C GLN A 186 74.07 -40.25 -0.68
N GLY A 187 73.22 -41.29 -0.63
CA GLY A 187 73.63 -42.63 -0.25
C GLY A 187 74.70 -43.23 -1.19
N THR A 188 74.56 -43.04 -2.50
CA THR A 188 75.59 -43.44 -3.47
C THR A 188 76.88 -42.64 -3.31
N GLU A 189 76.79 -41.32 -3.14
CA GLU A 189 77.97 -40.46 -2.92
C GLU A 189 78.72 -40.84 -1.64
N MET A 190 78.01 -41.09 -0.54
CA MET A 190 78.61 -41.56 0.72
C MET A 190 79.28 -42.93 0.56
N LYS A 191 78.68 -43.84 -0.20
CA LYS A 191 79.27 -45.16 -0.48
C LYS A 191 80.55 -45.03 -1.30
N ASP A 192 80.53 -44.19 -2.34
CA ASP A 192 81.69 -43.93 -3.19
C ASP A 192 82.82 -43.28 -2.38
N GLN A 193 82.51 -42.28 -1.56
CA GLN A 193 83.46 -41.69 -0.60
C GLN A 193 84.02 -42.74 0.36
N GLY A 194 83.18 -43.67 0.85
CA GLY A 194 83.62 -44.78 1.69
C GLY A 194 84.62 -45.72 0.99
N VAL A 195 84.39 -46.03 -0.29
CA VAL A 195 85.29 -46.83 -1.11
C VAL A 195 86.62 -46.09 -1.33
N GLU A 196 86.59 -44.80 -1.64
CA GLU A 196 87.79 -43.97 -1.79
C GLU A 196 88.61 -43.91 -0.50
N LEU A 197 87.97 -43.67 0.65
CA LEU A 197 88.62 -43.70 1.96
C LEU A 197 89.26 -45.07 2.23
N GLN A 198 88.57 -46.17 1.93
CA GLN A 198 89.11 -47.51 2.13
C GLN A 198 90.31 -47.79 1.21
N ALA A 199 90.27 -47.32 -0.03
CA ALA A 199 91.39 -47.39 -0.96
C ALA A 199 92.59 -46.55 -0.47
N ALA A 200 92.33 -45.35 0.06
CA ALA A 200 93.35 -44.48 0.63
C ALA A 200 94.03 -45.12 1.85
N ILE A 201 93.26 -45.73 2.77
CA ILE A 201 93.78 -46.46 3.93
C ILE A 201 94.69 -47.62 3.48
N LYS A 202 94.23 -48.47 2.54
CA LYS A 202 95.05 -49.55 2.00
C LYS A 202 96.32 -49.03 1.34
N GLY A 203 96.22 -47.94 0.58
CA GLY A 203 97.37 -47.27 0.00
C GLY A 203 98.38 -46.85 1.07
N GLN A 204 97.91 -46.24 2.16
CA GLN A 204 98.75 -45.85 3.29
C GLN A 204 99.40 -47.06 3.99
N GLU A 205 98.64 -48.13 4.22
CA GLU A 205 99.18 -49.39 4.78
C GLU A 205 100.31 -49.95 3.92
N THR A 206 100.12 -50.03 2.59
CA THR A 206 101.17 -50.51 1.68
C THR A 206 102.41 -49.62 1.68
N ALA A 207 102.24 -48.30 1.78
CA ALA A 207 103.35 -47.36 1.88
C ALA A 207 104.14 -47.53 3.19
N LEU A 208 103.45 -47.74 4.30
CA LEU A 208 104.08 -48.03 5.60
C LEU A 208 104.84 -49.36 5.58
N LEU A 209 104.28 -50.41 4.98
CA LEU A 209 104.97 -51.69 4.80
C LEU A 209 106.23 -51.53 3.95
N LEU A 210 106.16 -50.77 2.85
CA LEU A 210 107.32 -50.49 2.01
C LEU A 210 108.40 -49.71 2.76
N GLN A 211 107.99 -48.71 3.56
CA GLN A 211 108.92 -48.00 4.44
C GLN A 211 109.57 -48.94 5.46
N GLY A 212 108.80 -49.85 6.05
CA GLY A 212 109.30 -50.89 6.96
C GLY A 212 110.37 -51.77 6.30
N VAL A 213 110.08 -52.32 5.11
CA VAL A 213 111.05 -53.12 4.33
C VAL A 213 112.31 -52.33 4.00
N LYS A 214 112.17 -51.06 3.61
CA LYS A 214 113.31 -50.18 3.33
C LYS A 214 114.14 -49.90 4.60
N LEU A 215 113.49 -49.75 5.75
CA LEU A 215 114.14 -49.63 7.05
C LEU A 215 114.93 -50.89 7.38
N GLU A 216 114.33 -52.08 7.23
CA GLU A 216 115.01 -53.36 7.47
C GLU A 216 116.22 -53.56 6.55
N ALA A 217 116.08 -53.22 5.27
CA ALA A 217 117.20 -53.24 4.33
C ALA A 217 118.33 -52.31 4.79
N SER A 218 117.99 -51.10 5.25
CA SER A 218 118.97 -50.14 5.79
C SER A 218 119.64 -50.65 7.07
N ILE A 219 118.88 -51.27 7.99
CA ILE A 219 119.42 -51.89 9.21
C ILE A 219 120.37 -53.04 8.86
N THR A 220 120.02 -53.87 7.86
CA THR A 220 120.85 -54.98 7.39
C THR A 220 122.14 -54.48 6.74
N GLU A 221 122.07 -53.39 5.97
CA GLU A 221 123.25 -52.75 5.41
C GLU A 221 124.15 -52.20 6.52
N VAL A 222 123.60 -51.49 7.50
CA VAL A 222 124.35 -50.98 8.66
C VAL A 222 124.96 -52.13 9.46
N GLY A 223 124.21 -53.21 9.69
CA GLY A 223 124.71 -54.42 10.34
C GLY A 223 125.87 -55.07 9.57
N SER A 224 125.81 -55.07 8.24
CA SER A 224 126.89 -55.55 7.37
C SER A 224 128.11 -54.64 7.44
N ARG A 225 127.93 -53.31 7.43
CA ARG A 225 129.01 -52.34 7.66
C ARG A 225 129.65 -52.53 9.03
N ILE A 226 128.88 -52.75 10.09
CA ILE A 226 129.39 -53.06 11.42
C ILE A 226 130.21 -54.36 11.42
N LYS A 227 129.74 -55.42 10.75
CA LYS A 227 130.51 -56.68 10.60
C LYS A 227 131.83 -56.45 9.87
N TYR A 228 131.81 -55.69 8.78
CA TYR A 228 133.01 -55.30 8.03
C TYR A 228 133.98 -54.50 8.90
N VAL A 229 133.48 -53.52 9.66
CA VAL A 229 134.29 -52.77 10.62
C VAL A 229 134.86 -53.70 11.69
N ARG A 230 134.08 -54.63 12.23
CA ARG A 230 134.55 -55.65 13.18
C ARG A 230 135.64 -56.54 12.59
N TRP A 231 135.49 -56.93 11.34
CA TRP A 231 136.50 -57.71 10.61
C TRP A 231 137.77 -56.89 10.37
N GLN A 232 137.64 -55.61 9.98
CA GLN A 232 138.79 -54.71 9.85
C GLN A 232 139.50 -54.51 11.19
N PHE A 233 138.76 -54.29 12.28
CA PHE A 233 139.33 -54.27 13.63
C PHE A 233 140.00 -55.60 13.97
N GLY A 234 139.44 -56.75 13.60
CA GLY A 234 140.06 -58.06 13.77
C GLY A 234 141.38 -58.21 12.99
N ILE A 235 141.43 -57.73 11.74
CA ILE A 235 142.67 -57.68 10.96
C ILE A 235 143.69 -56.75 11.60
N ILE A 236 143.28 -55.56 12.03
CA ILE A 236 144.19 -54.60 12.66
C ILE A 236 144.74 -55.20 13.96
N VAL A 237 143.89 -55.81 14.79
CA VAL A 237 144.33 -56.48 16.03
C VAL A 237 145.28 -57.62 15.72
N THR A 238 144.99 -58.47 14.73
CA THR A 238 145.89 -59.58 14.34
C THR A 238 147.20 -59.09 13.70
N ALA A 239 147.16 -58.03 12.90
CA ALA A 239 148.35 -57.41 12.33
C ALA A 239 149.23 -56.76 13.41
N VAL A 240 148.63 -56.08 14.39
CA VAL A 240 149.35 -55.51 15.54
C VAL A 240 149.95 -56.64 16.38
N VAL A 241 149.17 -57.67 16.73
CA VAL A 241 149.68 -58.83 17.50
C VAL A 241 150.76 -59.60 16.73
N GLY A 242 150.59 -59.80 15.42
CA GLY A 242 151.56 -60.43 14.54
C GLY A 242 152.84 -59.61 14.37
N PHE A 243 152.73 -58.28 14.34
CA PHE A 243 153.89 -57.38 14.33
C PHE A 243 154.69 -57.47 15.64
N TRP A 244 154.01 -57.50 16.78
CA TRP A 244 154.66 -57.74 18.08
C TRP A 244 155.29 -59.14 18.16
N ALA A 245 154.63 -60.18 17.62
CA ALA A 245 155.16 -61.54 17.57
C ALA A 245 156.39 -61.67 16.64
N LYS A 246 156.41 -60.96 15.51
CA LYS A 246 157.56 -60.91 14.58
C LYS A 246 158.76 -60.18 15.20
N MET A 247 158.52 -59.07 15.90
CA MET A 247 159.56 -58.40 16.70
C MET A 247 160.13 -59.32 17.79
N ALA A 248 159.29 -60.12 18.46
CA ALA A 248 159.75 -61.10 19.43
C ALA A 248 160.55 -62.25 18.78
N TYR A 249 160.17 -62.66 17.56
CA TYR A 249 160.85 -63.72 16.80
C TYR A 249 162.23 -63.28 16.29
N ASP A 250 162.32 -62.06 15.75
CA ASP A 250 163.59 -61.50 15.25
C ASP A 250 164.57 -61.16 16.41
N PHE A 251 164.09 -60.96 17.65
CA PHE A 251 164.93 -60.77 18.84
C PHE A 251 165.59 -62.07 19.37
N PHE A 252 165.14 -63.26 18.96
CA PHE A 252 165.61 -64.53 19.53
C PHE A 252 166.64 -65.30 18.67
N ILE A 253 166.94 -64.85 17.44
CA ILE A 253 167.75 -65.63 16.47
C ILE A 253 169.16 -65.08 16.19
N GLU A 254 169.52 -63.85 16.55
CA GLU A 254 170.93 -63.43 16.47
C GLU A 254 171.62 -63.52 17.84
N LYS A 255 172.25 -64.70 18.00
CA LYS A 255 173.26 -65.04 18.98
C LYS A 255 174.55 -65.38 18.22
#